data_AF-A0A3N9RM21-F1
#
_entry.id   AF-A0A3N9RM21-F1
#
_cell.length_a   1.000
_cell.length_b   1.000
_cell.length_c   1.000
_cell.angle_alpha   90.00
_cell.angle_beta   90.00
_cell.angle_gamma   90.00
#
_symmetry.space_group_name_H-M   'P 1'
#
loop_
_entity.id
_entity.type
_entity.pdbx_description
1 polymer ?
#
loop_
_entity_poly.entity_id
_entity_poly.type
_entity_poly.pdbx_seq_one_letter_code
_entity_poly.pdbx_strand_id
1 'polypeptide(L)'
;MGNYKLSSSAKNILNILAVTGREQSPASLHYIAEIATFEIEDALRELIASNLITVVVSKFGDEDRYRISALAQTYISRMHPPSAPAQERIRLKQAQLTALSERAEADQKRGYVYDPGFILIRSEFSGSDAVAATYLRRALGAFRICDYDTAFEEVSKAREIAPSFFEVARVEAYIAAGEGNTLRAQTAYEEAMALRPDYPPLAVHYAGFLVKALDNGTSAEAVLRSALSQDENPTEIQTELARCLLYQHKYDEAHSELISVDIDKMRNARGVVKYHDLLVQTCTRSAETYFADGDSQKLETSMIRLAEAIRRIPPHALDAQLEKHLRDGESTARRFLVREGSTPRGRTVAATIDAIATLLGDPPSAGGAIADLTADRIGGKISFIPTDKPFGFIDSDDGRSMFFHQNSLVIRADFQALKIGTPVTFQIGSNAQGPCADRVAIK
;
A
#
# COMPACT_ATOMS: atom_id res chain seq x y z
N MET A 1 41.78 18.47 44.45
CA MET A 1 41.25 18.49 43.08
C MET A 1 40.03 19.40 43.09
N GLY A 2 40.03 20.42 42.21
CA GLY A 2 39.17 21.61 42.32
C GLY A 2 37.67 21.29 42.30
N ASN A 3 36.92 22.08 43.08
CA ASN A 3 35.46 22.12 43.16
C ASN A 3 34.81 22.49 41.82
N TYR A 4 34.88 21.64 40.80
CA TYR A 4 33.88 21.68 39.73
C TYR A 4 32.61 21.05 40.28
N LYS A 5 31.70 21.92 40.73
CA LYS A 5 30.38 21.54 41.22
C LYS A 5 29.60 21.02 40.01
N LEU A 6 29.68 19.71 39.75
CA LEU A 6 29.05 19.10 38.57
C LEU A 6 27.61 19.58 38.40
N SER A 7 27.22 19.86 37.16
CA SER A 7 25.84 20.21 36.81
C SER A 7 24.85 19.11 37.24
N SER A 8 23.57 19.46 37.39
CA SER A 8 22.52 18.49 37.70
C SER A 8 22.43 17.40 36.65
N SER A 9 22.52 17.76 35.36
CA SER A 9 22.46 16.85 34.22
C SER A 9 23.69 15.94 34.17
N ALA A 10 24.90 16.45 34.40
CA ALA A 10 26.12 15.64 34.52
C ALA A 10 26.06 14.64 35.68
N LYS A 11 25.55 15.04 36.85
CA LYS A 11 25.34 14.11 37.98
C LYS A 11 24.33 13.02 37.64
N ASN A 12 23.24 13.37 36.95
CA ASN A 12 22.21 12.40 36.55
C ASN A 12 22.79 11.36 35.56
N ILE A 13 23.49 11.80 34.52
CA ILE A 13 24.15 10.91 33.54
C ILE A 13 25.19 10.02 34.23
N LEU A 14 26.01 10.61 35.10
CA LEU A 14 27.03 9.85 35.81
C LEU A 14 26.42 8.77 36.72
N ASN A 15 25.29 9.06 37.39
CA ASN A 15 24.54 8.08 38.15
C ASN A 15 23.96 6.98 37.25
N ILE A 16 23.45 7.32 36.07
CA ILE A 16 22.94 6.34 35.10
C ILE A 16 24.06 5.38 34.71
N LEU A 17 25.21 5.90 34.25
CA LEU A 17 26.36 5.09 33.87
C LEU A 17 26.85 4.20 35.03
N ALA A 18 26.85 4.73 36.26
CA ALA A 18 27.27 4.00 37.45
C ALA A 18 26.33 2.85 37.82
N VAL A 19 25.01 3.06 37.69
CA VAL A 19 23.97 2.06 38.01
C VAL A 19 23.86 1.01 36.91
N THR A 20 23.95 1.41 35.65
CA THR A 20 23.81 0.46 34.53
C THR A 20 25.07 -0.37 34.31
N GLY A 21 26.24 0.16 34.66
CA GLY A 21 27.54 -0.54 34.57
C GLY A 21 27.95 -0.96 33.16
N ARG A 22 27.30 -0.41 32.14
CA ARG A 22 27.46 -0.73 30.71
C ARG A 22 27.73 0.54 29.91
N GLU A 23 28.22 0.35 28.70
CA GLU A 23 28.37 1.42 27.71
C GLU A 23 26.98 1.92 27.25
N GLN A 24 26.83 3.24 27.13
CA GLN A 24 25.57 3.90 26.75
C GLN A 24 25.82 4.88 25.59
N SER A 25 24.95 4.89 24.59
CA SER A 25 24.94 5.94 23.56
C SER A 25 24.20 7.20 24.06
N PRO A 26 24.40 8.37 23.44
CA PRO A 26 23.63 9.58 23.75
C PRO A 26 22.12 9.36 23.75
N ALA A 27 21.60 8.63 22.76
CA ALA A 27 20.17 8.31 22.67
C ALA A 27 19.67 7.42 23.83
N SER A 28 20.47 6.45 24.26
CA SER A 28 20.11 5.63 25.43
C SER A 28 20.10 6.46 26.71
N LEU A 29 21.04 7.40 26.85
CA LEU A 29 21.08 8.35 27.96
C LEU A 29 19.87 9.27 27.93
N HIS A 30 19.47 9.77 26.75
CA HIS A 30 18.25 10.57 26.57
C HIS A 30 17.03 9.84 27.09
N TYR A 31 16.86 8.59 26.68
CA TYR A 31 15.73 7.77 27.07
C TYR A 31 15.66 7.49 28.58
N ILE A 32 16.81 7.23 29.23
CA ILE A 32 16.87 6.87 30.66
C ILE A 32 16.83 8.12 31.55
N ALA A 33 17.51 9.19 31.12
CA ALA A 33 17.62 10.43 31.87
C ALA A 33 16.37 11.31 31.74
N GLU A 34 15.64 11.19 30.62
CA GLU A 34 14.47 12.02 30.27
C GLU A 34 14.84 13.52 30.24
N ILE A 35 16.00 13.84 29.66
CA ILE A 35 16.49 15.21 29.46
C ILE A 35 16.80 15.42 27.98
N ALA A 36 16.78 16.67 27.51
CA ALA A 36 16.97 17.00 26.09
C ALA A 36 18.37 16.67 25.56
N THR A 37 18.48 16.41 24.25
CA THR A 37 19.73 16.01 23.58
C THR A 37 20.88 17.00 23.81
N PHE A 38 20.63 18.32 23.77
CA PHE A 38 21.67 19.33 24.01
C PHE A 38 22.21 19.29 25.46
N GLU A 39 21.36 19.00 26.45
CA GLU A 39 21.80 18.86 27.85
C GLU A 39 22.70 17.64 28.04
N ILE A 40 22.45 16.58 27.27
CA ILE A 40 23.27 15.37 27.27
C ILE A 40 24.66 15.67 26.73
N GLU A 41 24.75 16.36 25.59
CA GLU A 41 26.03 16.74 25.00
C GLU A 41 26.86 17.59 25.97
N ASP A 42 26.25 18.60 26.59
CA ASP A 42 26.93 19.47 27.54
C ASP A 42 27.39 18.71 28.79
N ALA A 43 26.54 17.84 29.33
CA ALA A 43 26.87 16.99 30.45
C ALA A 43 27.98 15.97 30.11
N LEU A 44 27.97 15.38 28.92
CA LEU A 44 29.02 14.46 28.46
C LEU A 44 30.36 15.19 28.30
N ARG A 45 30.37 16.39 27.70
CA ARG A 45 31.58 17.24 27.60
C ARG A 45 32.16 17.55 28.99
N GLU A 46 31.31 17.92 29.94
CA GLU A 46 31.71 18.21 31.32
C GLU A 46 32.33 16.98 32.02
N LEU A 47 31.70 15.80 31.87
CA LEU A 47 32.17 14.56 32.46
C LEU A 47 33.48 14.05 31.83
N ILE A 48 33.66 14.23 30.52
CA ILE A 48 34.90 13.92 29.80
C ILE A 48 36.03 14.83 30.29
N ALA A 49 35.79 16.16 30.34
CA ALA A 49 36.78 17.12 30.82
C ALA A 49 37.21 16.84 32.27
N SER A 50 36.32 16.25 33.06
CA SER A 50 36.58 15.86 34.45
C SER A 50 37.17 14.45 34.60
N ASN A 51 37.45 13.72 33.51
CA ASN A 51 37.92 12.33 33.50
C ASN A 51 37.01 11.34 34.28
N LEU A 52 35.72 11.64 34.39
CA LEU A 52 34.75 10.80 35.11
C LEU A 52 34.16 9.70 34.22
N ILE A 53 34.19 9.89 32.90
CA ILE A 53 33.73 8.92 31.91
C ILE A 53 34.80 8.71 30.84
N THR A 54 34.73 7.57 30.15
CA THR A 54 35.57 7.24 29.00
C THR A 54 34.70 7.05 27.78
N VAL A 55 35.18 7.55 26.63
CA VAL A 55 34.54 7.34 25.33
C VAL A 55 35.05 6.05 24.72
N VAL A 56 34.12 5.19 24.32
CA VAL A 56 34.34 4.01 23.50
C VAL A 56 33.97 4.42 22.09
N VAL A 57 34.99 4.84 21.34
CA VAL A 57 34.84 5.30 19.97
C VAL A 57 34.30 4.14 19.14
N SER A 58 33.20 4.39 18.45
CA SER A 58 32.59 3.39 17.59
C SER A 58 33.47 3.11 16.36
N LYS A 59 33.24 1.98 15.69
CA LYS A 59 33.79 1.74 14.35
C LYS A 59 32.70 1.98 13.31
N PHE A 60 33.07 2.57 12.18
CA PHE A 60 32.23 2.65 10.98
C PHE A 60 30.83 3.27 11.19
N GLY A 61 30.79 4.54 11.62
CA GLY A 61 29.55 5.33 11.59
C GLY A 61 28.62 5.17 12.78
N ASP A 62 28.88 4.23 13.71
CA ASP A 62 28.11 4.07 14.95
C ASP A 62 28.32 5.22 15.92
N GLU A 63 27.37 5.46 16.82
CA GLU A 63 27.48 6.53 17.80
C GLU A 63 28.55 6.20 18.84
N ASP A 64 29.30 7.22 19.27
CA ASP A 64 30.23 7.10 20.39
C ASP A 64 29.48 6.62 21.63
N ARG A 65 30.06 5.63 22.32
CA ARG A 65 29.48 5.11 23.56
C ARG A 65 30.26 5.59 24.76
N TYR A 66 29.57 5.81 25.86
CA TYR A 66 30.13 6.35 27.08
C TYR A 66 30.00 5.33 28.19
N ARG A 67 31.07 5.17 28.96
CA ARG A 67 31.07 4.37 30.19
C ARG A 67 31.74 5.13 31.31
N ILE A 68 31.37 4.83 32.54
CA ILE A 68 32.01 5.42 33.71
C ILE A 68 33.46 4.93 33.87
N SER A 69 34.36 5.82 34.30
CA SER A 69 35.75 5.47 34.60
C SER A 69 35.83 4.63 35.89
N ALA A 70 36.82 3.74 35.99
CA ALA A 70 36.96 2.85 37.16
C ALA A 70 37.11 3.63 38.49
N LEU A 71 37.82 4.76 38.45
CA LEU A 71 37.99 5.64 39.59
C LEU A 71 36.67 6.32 39.97
N ALA A 72 35.94 6.83 38.99
CA ALA A 72 34.63 7.46 39.21
C ALA A 72 33.61 6.45 39.77
N GLN A 73 33.60 5.21 39.25
CA GLN A 73 32.74 4.14 39.76
C GLN A 73 33.01 3.85 41.25
N THR A 74 34.29 3.78 41.62
CA THR A 74 34.69 3.53 43.01
C THR A 74 34.31 4.71 43.92
N TYR A 75 34.47 5.94 43.42
CA TYR A 75 34.11 7.14 44.15
C TYR A 75 32.60 7.24 44.40
N ILE A 76 31.78 7.06 43.37
CA ILE A 76 30.31 7.14 43.48
C ILE A 76 29.77 6.05 44.39
N SER A 77 30.21 4.79 44.19
CA SER A 77 29.73 3.68 45.00
C SER A 77 30.02 3.82 46.50
N ARG A 78 31.12 4.50 46.88
CA ARG A 78 31.52 4.67 48.29
C ARG A 78 31.07 5.99 48.91
N MET A 79 31.19 7.09 48.18
CA MET A 79 31.05 8.44 48.73
C MET A 79 29.68 9.06 48.43
N HIS A 80 29.10 8.78 47.26
CA HIS A 80 27.85 9.37 46.81
C HIS A 80 26.99 8.36 46.03
N PRO A 81 26.56 7.25 46.66
CA PRO A 81 25.74 6.27 45.97
C PRO A 81 24.38 6.88 45.57
N PRO A 82 23.87 6.61 44.36
CA PRO A 82 22.53 7.03 43.98
C PRO A 82 21.50 6.45 44.96
N SER A 83 20.44 7.18 45.26
CA SER A 83 19.38 6.70 46.17
C SER A 83 18.72 5.43 45.64
N ALA A 84 18.24 4.55 46.52
CA ALA A 84 17.56 3.31 46.10
C ALA A 84 16.41 3.53 45.11
N PRO A 85 15.53 4.55 45.28
CA PRO A 85 14.49 4.86 44.29
C PRO A 85 15.05 5.28 42.92
N ALA A 86 16.16 6.04 42.90
CA ALA A 86 16.80 6.44 41.65
C ALA A 86 17.43 5.23 40.94
N GLN A 87 18.07 4.33 41.67
CA GLN A 87 18.61 3.08 41.12
C GLN A 87 17.51 2.23 40.49
N GLU A 88 16.37 2.08 41.17
CA GLU A 88 15.23 1.31 40.67
C GLU A 88 14.65 1.91 39.39
N ARG A 89 14.41 3.24 39.37
CA ARG A 89 13.96 3.96 38.17
C ARG A 89 14.89 3.73 36.98
N ILE A 90 16.21 3.85 37.19
CA ILE A 90 17.22 3.66 36.14
C ILE A 90 17.20 2.21 35.63
N ARG A 91 17.16 1.22 36.53
CA ARG A 91 17.11 -0.21 36.15
C ARG A 91 15.84 -0.53 35.36
N LEU A 92 14.69 -0.01 35.78
CA LEU A 92 13.42 -0.19 35.06
C LEU A 92 13.49 0.39 33.65
N LYS A 93 13.92 1.65 33.49
CA LYS A 93 14.08 2.29 32.17
C LYS A 93 15.07 1.55 31.28
N GLN A 94 16.17 1.09 31.86
CA GLN A 94 17.16 0.31 31.12
C GLN A 94 16.62 -1.05 30.67
N ALA A 95 15.86 -1.74 31.52
CA ALA A 95 15.21 -3.00 31.17
C ALA A 95 14.17 -2.80 30.06
N GLN A 96 13.39 -1.71 30.12
CA GLN A 96 12.47 -1.32 29.05
C GLN A 96 13.20 -1.09 27.73
N LEU A 97 14.32 -0.35 27.75
CA LEU A 97 15.12 -0.09 26.56
C LEU A 97 15.66 -1.40 25.94
N THR A 98 16.20 -2.30 26.77
CA THR A 98 16.69 -3.60 26.30
C THR A 98 15.57 -4.44 25.68
N ALA A 99 14.40 -4.51 26.31
CA ALA A 99 13.25 -5.23 25.75
C ALA A 99 12.76 -4.63 24.42
N LEU A 100 12.86 -3.30 24.26
CA LEU A 100 12.50 -2.61 23.03
C LEU A 100 13.49 -2.91 21.89
N SER A 101 14.79 -2.95 22.18
CA SER A 101 15.82 -3.36 21.23
C SER A 101 15.65 -4.82 20.80
N GLU A 102 15.42 -5.74 21.74
CA GLU A 102 15.17 -7.16 21.43
C GLU A 102 13.92 -7.36 20.56
N ARG A 103 12.85 -6.61 20.86
CA ARG A 103 11.65 -6.60 20.01
C ARG A 103 11.96 -6.06 18.62
N ALA A 104 12.75 -5.00 18.51
CA ALA A 104 13.13 -4.46 17.21
C ALA A 104 13.97 -5.44 16.38
N GLU A 105 14.89 -6.17 17.01
CA GLU A 105 15.64 -7.23 16.34
C GLU A 105 14.74 -8.41 15.91
N ALA A 106 13.74 -8.77 16.71
CA ALA A 106 12.77 -9.80 16.34
C ALA A 106 11.89 -9.35 15.16
N ASP A 107 11.44 -8.10 15.18
CA ASP A 107 10.68 -7.47 14.08
C ASP A 107 11.52 -7.43 12.80
N GLN A 108 12.82 -7.09 12.89
CA GLN A 108 13.73 -7.09 11.74
C GLN A 108 13.89 -8.49 11.09
N LYS A 109 13.87 -9.56 11.89
CA LYS A 109 14.04 -10.94 11.39
C LYS A 109 12.78 -11.53 10.75
N ARG A 110 11.60 -11.09 11.18
CA ARG A 110 10.31 -11.70 10.81
C ARG A 110 9.38 -10.74 10.07
N GLY A 111 9.70 -9.46 10.08
CA GLY A 111 8.90 -8.40 9.51
C GLY A 111 8.92 -8.42 7.99
N TYR A 112 7.77 -8.08 7.42
CA TYR A 112 7.67 -7.82 6.00
C TYR A 112 8.09 -6.37 5.74
N VAL A 113 9.23 -6.18 5.08
CA VAL A 113 9.89 -4.87 4.92
C VAL A 113 9.04 -3.82 4.17
N TYR A 114 8.09 -4.25 3.35
CA TYR A 114 7.17 -3.36 2.63
C TYR A 114 5.92 -3.00 3.44
N ASP A 115 5.71 -3.56 4.64
CA ASP A 115 4.64 -3.14 5.53
C ASP A 115 4.87 -1.66 5.94
N PRO A 116 3.89 -0.77 5.78
CA PRO A 116 4.03 0.62 6.21
C PRO A 116 4.40 0.78 7.70
N GLY A 117 4.04 -0.20 8.54
CA GLY A 117 4.39 -0.23 9.95
C GLY A 117 5.74 -0.87 10.28
N PHE A 118 6.44 -1.44 9.31
CA PHE A 118 7.82 -1.90 9.48
C PHE A 118 8.74 -0.69 9.65
N ILE A 119 9.71 -0.78 10.58
CA ILE A 119 10.71 0.27 10.83
C ILE A 119 12.09 -0.39 10.76
N LEU A 120 12.89 0.00 9.77
CA LEU A 120 14.26 -0.49 9.62
C LEU A 120 15.17 0.15 10.66
N ILE A 121 15.81 -0.65 11.52
CA ILE A 121 16.90 -0.19 12.40
C ILE A 121 18.23 -0.36 11.67
N ARG A 122 18.97 0.72 11.45
CA ARG A 122 20.29 0.63 10.81
C ARG A 122 21.31 0.03 11.77
N SER A 123 22.15 -0.86 11.27
CA SER A 123 23.20 -1.50 12.08
C SER A 123 24.17 -0.47 12.66
N GLU A 124 24.51 0.52 11.85
CA GLU A 124 25.41 1.61 12.13
C GLU A 124 24.79 2.70 13.02
N PHE A 125 23.51 2.66 13.37
CA PHE A 125 22.91 3.61 14.32
C PHE A 125 21.99 2.90 15.31
N SER A 126 22.31 1.63 15.61
CA SER A 126 21.41 0.72 16.33
C SER A 126 20.90 1.26 17.68
N GLY A 127 21.68 2.12 18.35
CA GLY A 127 21.27 2.78 19.58
C GLY A 127 20.17 3.83 19.36
N SER A 128 20.45 4.88 18.59
CA SER A 128 19.51 5.99 18.35
C SER A 128 18.32 5.57 17.51
N ASP A 129 18.52 4.78 16.46
CA ASP A 129 17.44 4.25 15.63
C ASP A 129 16.50 3.37 16.46
N ALA A 130 17.02 2.51 17.35
CA ALA A 130 16.16 1.67 18.19
C ALA A 130 15.30 2.51 19.12
N VAL A 131 15.86 3.55 19.74
CA VAL A 131 15.11 4.47 20.61
C VAL A 131 14.08 5.25 19.79
N ALA A 132 14.46 5.86 18.67
CA ALA A 132 13.56 6.58 17.78
C ALA A 132 12.41 5.70 17.29
N ALA A 133 12.70 4.45 16.92
CA ALA A 133 11.70 3.46 16.52
C ALA A 133 10.69 3.13 17.62
N THR A 134 10.99 3.35 18.90
CA THR A 134 10.00 3.20 19.97
C THR A 134 8.91 4.27 19.87
N TYR A 135 9.30 5.52 19.63
CA TYR A 135 8.40 6.64 19.42
C TYR A 135 7.64 6.49 18.10
N LEU A 136 8.31 6.08 17.02
CA LEU A 136 7.64 5.83 15.73
C LEU A 136 6.58 4.71 15.82
N ARG A 137 6.82 3.65 16.61
CA ARG A 137 5.78 2.63 16.85
C ARG A 137 4.58 3.17 17.61
N ARG A 138 4.80 4.07 18.57
CA ARG A 138 3.69 4.74 19.29
C ARG A 138 2.94 5.68 18.35
N ALA A 139 3.65 6.42 17.49
CA ALA A 139 3.05 7.25 16.46
C ALA A 139 2.16 6.45 15.52
N LEU A 140 2.65 5.30 15.01
CA LEU A 140 1.86 4.38 14.19
C LEU A 140 0.67 3.78 14.97
N GLY A 141 0.83 3.54 16.28
CA GLY A 141 -0.26 3.11 17.16
C GLY A 141 -1.37 4.16 17.30
N ALA A 142 -1.00 5.42 17.54
CA ALA A 142 -1.92 6.55 17.63
C ALA A 142 -2.62 6.82 16.27
N PHE A 143 -1.86 6.75 15.17
CA PHE A 143 -2.40 6.86 13.82
C PHE A 143 -3.49 5.82 13.52
N ARG A 144 -3.32 4.56 13.97
CA ARG A 144 -4.33 3.50 13.76
C ARG A 144 -5.67 3.77 14.43
N ILE A 145 -5.71 4.61 15.45
CA ILE A 145 -6.93 5.06 16.12
C ILE A 145 -7.32 6.50 15.71
N CYS A 146 -6.70 7.04 14.65
CA CYS A 146 -6.92 8.38 14.11
C CYS A 146 -6.58 9.53 15.09
N ASP A 147 -5.69 9.29 16.05
CA ASP A 147 -5.14 10.33 16.94
C ASP A 147 -3.88 10.93 16.31
N TYR A 148 -4.08 11.89 15.42
CA TYR A 148 -3.01 12.53 14.64
C TYR A 148 -2.12 13.44 15.50
N ASP A 149 -2.68 14.12 16.50
CA ASP A 149 -1.94 15.01 17.40
C ASP A 149 -0.88 14.22 18.17
N THR A 150 -1.29 13.15 18.87
CA THR A 150 -0.35 12.27 19.58
C THR A 150 0.63 11.62 18.60
N ALA A 151 0.19 11.25 17.39
CA ALA A 151 1.06 10.65 16.40
C ALA A 151 2.20 11.60 15.98
N PHE A 152 1.89 12.86 15.69
CA PHE A 152 2.91 13.85 15.33
C PHE A 152 3.78 14.28 16.51
N GLU A 153 3.25 14.31 17.73
CA GLU A 153 4.07 14.52 18.94
C GLU A 153 5.14 13.42 19.09
N GLU A 154 4.76 12.16 18.91
CA GLU A 154 5.70 11.04 19.00
C GLU A 154 6.71 11.06 17.83
N VAL A 155 6.31 11.46 16.62
CA VAL A 155 7.25 11.69 15.50
C VAL A 155 8.26 12.78 15.84
N SER A 156 7.82 13.91 16.43
CA SER A 156 8.72 14.99 16.85
C SER A 156 9.75 14.51 17.88
N LYS A 157 9.34 13.70 18.86
CA LYS A 157 10.27 13.08 19.83
C LYS A 157 11.27 12.14 19.15
N ALA A 158 10.83 11.37 18.14
CA ALA A 158 11.74 10.51 17.38
C ALA A 158 12.77 11.34 16.60
N ARG A 159 12.34 12.48 16.02
CA ARG A 159 13.20 13.41 15.27
C ARG A 159 14.26 14.06 16.13
N GLU A 160 13.94 14.44 17.37
CA GLU A 160 14.90 15.00 18.32
C GLU A 160 16.03 14.02 18.68
N ILE A 161 15.72 12.71 18.64
CA ILE A 161 16.66 11.65 19.01
C ILE A 161 17.51 11.23 17.82
N ALA A 162 16.91 11.10 16.64
CA ALA A 162 17.61 10.64 15.44
C ALA A 162 17.19 11.47 14.21
N PRO A 163 17.73 12.70 14.04
CA PRO A 163 17.36 13.58 12.93
C PRO A 163 17.71 13.03 11.54
N SER A 164 18.76 12.21 11.44
CA SER A 164 19.22 11.60 10.18
C SER A 164 18.56 10.24 9.88
N PHE A 165 17.58 9.83 10.70
CA PHE A 165 16.92 8.55 10.55
C PHE A 165 15.75 8.67 9.59
N PHE A 166 15.95 8.20 8.34
CA PHE A 166 14.97 8.35 7.26
C PHE A 166 13.58 7.78 7.58
N GLU A 167 13.49 6.79 8.47
CA GLU A 167 12.22 6.23 8.96
C GLU A 167 11.36 7.25 9.68
N VAL A 168 11.96 8.25 10.34
CA VAL A 168 11.22 9.35 10.98
C VAL A 168 10.44 10.13 9.92
N ALA A 169 11.12 10.55 8.86
CA ALA A 169 10.51 11.28 7.76
C ALA A 169 9.51 10.39 6.99
N ARG A 170 9.82 9.11 6.74
CA ARG A 170 8.90 8.17 6.09
C ARG A 170 7.61 7.96 6.88
N VAL A 171 7.71 7.73 8.20
CA VAL A 171 6.55 7.52 9.08
C VAL A 171 5.72 8.80 9.18
N GLU A 172 6.36 9.97 9.29
CA GLU A 172 5.65 11.25 9.23
C GLU A 172 4.87 11.39 7.92
N ALA A 173 5.51 11.06 6.79
CA ALA A 173 4.88 11.14 5.48
C ALA A 173 3.66 10.23 5.37
N TYR A 174 3.76 9.01 5.90
CA TYR A 174 2.66 8.05 5.93
C TYR A 174 1.48 8.54 6.79
N ILE A 175 1.76 9.10 7.98
CA ILE A 175 0.73 9.65 8.87
C ILE A 175 0.08 10.88 8.23
N ALA A 176 0.86 11.81 7.68
CA ALA A 176 0.36 13.00 7.01
C ALA A 176 -0.48 12.68 5.77
N ALA A 177 -0.09 11.65 4.99
CA ALA A 177 -0.90 11.18 3.87
C ALA A 177 -2.24 10.61 4.33
N GLY A 178 -2.27 9.91 5.47
CA GLY A 178 -3.50 9.40 6.07
C GLY A 178 -4.37 10.46 6.76
N GLU A 179 -3.78 11.59 7.16
CA GLU A 179 -4.50 12.79 7.62
C GLU A 179 -5.15 13.55 6.44
N GLY A 180 -4.60 13.37 5.22
CA GLY A 180 -4.96 14.15 4.04
C GLY A 180 -4.11 15.41 3.84
N ASN A 181 -3.08 15.60 4.65
CA ASN A 181 -2.13 16.70 4.52
C ASN A 181 -1.06 16.36 3.47
N THR A 182 -1.42 16.55 2.20
CA THR A 182 -0.58 16.19 1.05
C THR A 182 0.74 16.95 0.99
N LEU A 183 0.75 18.23 1.37
CA LEU A 183 1.97 19.03 1.38
C LEU A 183 2.99 18.50 2.38
N ARG A 184 2.55 18.27 3.64
CA ARG A 184 3.42 17.71 4.68
C ARG A 184 3.92 16.32 4.30
N ALA A 185 3.04 15.49 3.75
CA ALA A 185 3.39 14.14 3.30
C ALA A 185 4.45 14.16 2.19
N GLN A 186 4.29 15.04 1.20
CA GLN A 186 5.24 15.16 0.09
C GLN A 186 6.63 15.59 0.60
N THR A 187 6.71 16.67 1.40
CA THR A 187 7.98 17.15 1.94
C THR A 187 8.69 16.08 2.77
N ALA A 188 7.95 15.35 3.61
CA ALA A 188 8.51 14.30 4.43
C ALA A 188 8.98 13.07 3.61
N TYR A 189 8.28 12.69 2.53
CA TYR A 189 8.78 11.64 1.62
C TYR A 189 10.03 12.09 0.86
N GLU A 190 10.08 13.33 0.39
CA GLU A 190 11.26 13.88 -0.28
C GLU A 190 12.48 13.92 0.65
N GLU A 191 12.29 14.30 1.91
CA GLU A 191 13.32 14.22 2.96
C GLU A 191 13.80 12.78 3.17
N ALA A 192 12.87 11.82 3.30
CA ALA A 192 13.22 10.42 3.46
C ALA A 192 14.01 9.86 2.27
N MET A 193 13.62 10.22 1.04
CA MET A 193 14.34 9.84 -0.19
C MET A 193 15.72 10.49 -0.30
N ALA A 194 15.89 11.72 0.21
CA ALA A 194 17.19 12.37 0.26
C ALA A 194 18.14 11.69 1.26
N LEU A 195 17.61 11.23 2.40
CA LEU A 195 18.38 10.51 3.41
C LEU A 195 18.71 9.07 2.99
N ARG A 196 17.79 8.38 2.30
CA ARG A 196 17.97 6.97 1.91
C ARG A 196 17.37 6.62 0.53
N PRO A 197 18.03 7.01 -0.57
CA PRO A 197 17.52 6.78 -1.92
C PRO A 197 17.54 5.31 -2.38
N ASP A 198 18.45 4.49 -1.86
CA ASP A 198 18.65 3.08 -2.21
C ASP A 198 17.71 2.11 -1.45
N TYR A 199 16.62 2.68 -0.91
CA TYR A 199 15.34 2.25 -0.30
C TYR A 199 14.23 1.44 -0.98
N PRO A 200 14.36 0.17 -1.43
CA PRO A 200 13.26 -0.74 -1.68
C PRO A 200 11.81 -0.29 -1.36
N PRO A 201 11.38 -0.59 -0.12
CA PRO A 201 10.13 -0.14 0.49
C PRO A 201 9.83 1.35 0.45
N LEU A 202 10.81 2.22 0.65
CA LEU A 202 10.58 3.66 0.66
C LEU A 202 10.13 4.17 -0.71
N ALA A 203 10.76 3.68 -1.78
CA ALA A 203 10.36 3.99 -3.15
C ALA A 203 8.92 3.54 -3.44
N VAL A 204 8.55 2.34 -2.97
CA VAL A 204 7.16 1.83 -3.07
C VAL A 204 6.17 2.69 -2.30
N HIS A 205 6.47 3.06 -1.05
CA HIS A 205 5.59 3.90 -0.25
C HIS A 205 5.42 5.28 -0.87
N TYR A 206 6.51 5.90 -1.33
CA TYR A 206 6.45 7.21 -1.96
C TYR A 206 5.70 7.18 -3.30
N ALA A 207 5.99 6.22 -4.17
CA ALA A 207 5.27 6.05 -5.43
C ALA A 207 3.77 5.80 -5.21
N GLY A 208 3.42 5.02 -4.19
CA GLY A 208 2.04 4.79 -3.79
C GLY A 208 1.32 6.08 -3.39
N PHE A 209 2.00 6.97 -2.67
CA PHE A 209 1.51 8.32 -2.33
C PHE A 209 1.36 9.21 -3.58
N LEU A 210 2.38 9.28 -4.44
CA LEU A 210 2.37 10.08 -5.67
C LEU A 210 1.17 9.75 -6.57
N VAL A 211 0.86 8.46 -6.74
CA VAL A 211 -0.29 8.03 -7.54
C VAL A 211 -1.61 8.34 -6.85
N LYS A 212 -1.74 8.03 -5.54
CA LYS A 212 -3.04 8.13 -4.85
C LYS A 212 -3.44 9.55 -4.46
N ALA A 213 -2.46 10.37 -4.06
CA ALA A 213 -2.72 11.69 -3.47
C ALA A 213 -2.46 12.83 -4.45
N LEU A 214 -1.52 12.67 -5.39
CA LEU A 214 -1.09 13.73 -6.29
C LEU A 214 -1.39 13.48 -7.77
N ASP A 215 -1.97 12.32 -8.12
CA ASP A 215 -2.20 11.89 -9.50
C ASP A 215 -0.94 11.97 -10.39
N ASN A 216 0.24 11.79 -9.78
CA ASN A 216 1.53 11.95 -10.45
C ASN A 216 2.16 10.58 -10.76
N GLY A 217 1.58 9.91 -11.76
CA GLY A 217 2.06 8.61 -12.24
C GLY A 217 3.48 8.67 -12.82
N THR A 218 3.84 9.74 -13.52
CA THR A 218 5.14 9.86 -14.19
C THR A 218 6.30 9.86 -13.18
N SER A 219 6.20 10.66 -12.11
CA SER A 219 7.22 10.66 -11.05
C SER A 219 7.24 9.34 -10.29
N ALA A 220 6.07 8.74 -10.03
CA ALA A 220 5.98 7.44 -9.37
C ALA A 220 6.68 6.32 -10.17
N GLU A 221 6.48 6.30 -11.49
CA GLU A 221 7.16 5.37 -12.40
C GLU A 221 8.69 5.54 -12.33
N ALA A 222 9.19 6.78 -12.39
CA ALA A 222 10.63 7.05 -12.34
C ALA A 222 11.26 6.54 -11.04
N VAL A 223 10.62 6.81 -9.90
CA VAL A 223 11.08 6.36 -8.57
C VAL A 223 11.12 4.83 -8.51
N LEU A 224 10.05 4.15 -8.93
CA LEU A 224 10.00 2.68 -8.91
C LEU A 224 11.03 2.04 -9.84
N ARG A 225 11.22 2.57 -11.05
CA ARG A 225 12.23 2.05 -11.99
C ARG A 225 13.65 2.18 -11.46
N SER A 226 13.98 3.27 -10.77
CA SER A 226 15.29 3.41 -10.11
C SER A 226 15.52 2.41 -8.97
N ALA A 227 14.44 1.94 -8.34
CA ALA A 227 14.50 1.02 -7.22
C ALA A 227 14.59 -0.46 -7.62
N LEU A 228 14.17 -0.82 -8.86
CA LEU A 228 14.16 -2.21 -9.35
C LEU A 228 15.53 -2.88 -9.28
N SER A 229 16.63 -2.15 -9.53
CA SER A 229 17.98 -2.74 -9.51
C SER A 229 18.54 -2.95 -8.10
N GLN A 230 17.86 -2.46 -7.07
CA GLN A 230 18.32 -2.47 -5.68
C GLN A 230 17.68 -3.58 -4.85
N ASP A 231 16.71 -4.32 -5.40
CA ASP A 231 16.01 -5.40 -4.71
C ASP A 231 16.30 -6.76 -5.35
N GLU A 232 16.71 -7.73 -4.53
CA GLU A 232 16.90 -9.12 -4.94
C GLU A 232 15.55 -9.81 -5.27
N ASN A 233 14.45 -9.30 -4.72
CA ASN A 233 13.10 -9.80 -4.94
C ASN A 233 12.11 -8.65 -5.22
N PRO A 234 12.11 -8.09 -6.44
CA PRO A 234 11.39 -6.86 -6.77
C PRO A 234 9.86 -7.06 -6.95
N THR A 235 9.27 -8.14 -6.44
CA THR A 235 7.86 -8.52 -6.68
C THR A 235 6.88 -7.40 -6.34
N GLU A 236 7.12 -6.70 -5.24
CA GLU A 236 6.33 -5.57 -4.76
C GLU A 236 6.51 -4.32 -5.62
N ILE A 237 7.77 -4.03 -6.00
CA ILE A 237 8.11 -2.89 -6.85
C ILE A 237 7.46 -3.06 -8.22
N GLN A 238 7.56 -4.25 -8.82
CA GLN A 238 6.94 -4.57 -10.11
C GLN A 238 5.41 -4.47 -10.04
N THR A 239 4.80 -4.96 -8.96
CA THR A 239 3.35 -4.88 -8.77
C THR A 239 2.87 -3.42 -8.64
N GLU A 240 3.60 -2.57 -7.93
CA GLU A 240 3.28 -1.14 -7.84
C GLU A 240 3.59 -0.38 -9.13
N LEU A 241 4.63 -0.77 -9.86
CA LEU A 241 4.98 -0.20 -11.16
C LEU A 241 3.87 -0.51 -12.18
N ALA A 242 3.40 -1.75 -12.23
CA ALA A 242 2.26 -2.12 -13.06
C ALA A 242 1.00 -1.34 -12.70
N ARG A 243 0.72 -1.14 -11.41
CA ARG A 243 -0.38 -0.30 -10.95
C ARG A 243 -0.22 1.15 -11.43
N CYS A 244 0.99 1.70 -11.38
CA CYS A 244 1.30 3.03 -11.90
C CYS A 244 1.03 3.13 -13.41
N LEU A 245 1.54 2.17 -14.19
CA LEU A 245 1.34 2.09 -15.65
C LEU A 245 -0.14 1.95 -16.02
N LEU A 246 -0.91 1.20 -15.23
CA LEU A 246 -2.36 1.04 -15.39
C LEU A 246 -3.10 2.39 -15.31
N TYR A 247 -2.79 3.23 -14.31
CA TYR A 247 -3.42 4.55 -14.18
C TYR A 247 -2.95 5.54 -15.25
N GLN A 248 -1.77 5.33 -15.83
CA GLN A 248 -1.30 6.07 -17.01
C GLN A 248 -1.88 5.56 -18.34
N HIS A 249 -2.81 4.59 -18.32
CA HIS A 249 -3.36 3.93 -19.51
C HIS A 249 -2.34 3.17 -20.38
N LYS A 250 -1.16 2.87 -19.85
CA LYS A 250 -0.11 2.08 -20.52
C LYS A 250 -0.34 0.57 -20.31
N TYR A 251 -1.46 0.06 -20.82
CA TYR A 251 -1.95 -1.28 -20.51
C TYR A 251 -1.01 -2.42 -20.93
N ASP A 252 -0.38 -2.31 -22.11
CA ASP A 252 0.54 -3.34 -22.61
C ASP A 252 1.80 -3.43 -21.73
N GLU A 253 2.36 -2.29 -21.34
CA GLU A 253 3.50 -2.23 -20.42
C GLU A 253 3.11 -2.76 -19.04
N ALA A 254 1.97 -2.34 -18.49
CA ALA A 254 1.46 -2.83 -17.21
C ALA A 254 1.29 -4.35 -17.19
N HIS A 255 0.71 -4.92 -18.25
CA HIS A 255 0.55 -6.36 -18.39
C HIS A 255 1.91 -7.06 -18.49
N SER A 256 2.85 -6.52 -19.28
CA SER A 256 4.20 -7.06 -19.42
C SER A 256 4.95 -7.10 -18.10
N GLU A 257 4.84 -6.04 -17.28
CA GLU A 257 5.42 -6.01 -15.94
C GLU A 257 4.79 -7.08 -15.04
N LEU A 258 3.45 -7.22 -15.02
CA LEU A 258 2.76 -8.21 -14.18
C LEU A 258 3.11 -9.65 -14.55
N ILE A 259 3.18 -10.00 -15.84
CA ILE A 259 3.54 -11.38 -16.22
C ILE A 259 5.00 -11.73 -15.89
N SER A 260 5.86 -10.72 -15.69
CA SER A 260 7.26 -10.90 -15.29
C SER A 260 7.45 -11.09 -13.79
N VAL A 261 6.41 -10.85 -12.99
CA VAL A 261 6.45 -11.02 -11.53
C VAL A 261 6.55 -12.50 -11.17
N ASP A 262 7.56 -12.84 -10.38
CA ASP A 262 7.74 -14.17 -9.81
C ASP A 262 6.83 -14.35 -8.58
N ILE A 263 5.58 -14.76 -8.82
CA ILE A 263 4.54 -14.87 -7.78
C ILE A 263 4.97 -15.81 -6.65
N ASP A 264 5.77 -16.84 -6.94
CA ASP A 264 6.24 -17.80 -5.93
C ASP A 264 7.17 -17.15 -4.90
N LYS A 265 7.77 -16.00 -5.24
CA LYS A 265 8.60 -15.20 -4.31
C LYS A 265 7.82 -14.14 -3.56
N MET A 266 6.52 -13.96 -3.82
CA MET A 266 5.70 -13.03 -3.04
C MET A 266 5.57 -13.49 -1.59
N ARG A 267 6.03 -12.66 -0.65
CA ARG A 267 6.08 -13.01 0.77
C ARG A 267 4.78 -12.76 1.53
N ASN A 268 3.80 -12.09 0.93
CA ASN A 268 2.54 -11.76 1.60
C ASN A 268 1.30 -12.17 0.79
N ALA A 269 0.28 -12.68 1.48
CA ALA A 269 -0.98 -13.07 0.84
C ALA A 269 -1.72 -11.87 0.22
N ARG A 270 -1.60 -10.69 0.85
CA ARG A 270 -2.18 -9.45 0.33
C ARG A 270 -1.56 -9.01 -1.01
N GLY A 271 -0.27 -9.26 -1.22
CA GLY A 271 0.39 -9.00 -2.50
C GLY A 271 -0.10 -9.94 -3.58
N VAL A 272 -0.31 -11.23 -3.27
CA VAL A 272 -0.88 -12.21 -4.20
C VAL A 272 -2.29 -11.80 -4.64
N VAL A 273 -3.16 -11.41 -3.71
CA VAL A 273 -4.50 -10.87 -4.03
C VAL A 273 -4.37 -9.65 -4.94
N LYS A 274 -3.54 -8.68 -4.54
CA LYS A 274 -3.33 -7.44 -5.30
C LYS A 274 -2.80 -7.70 -6.71
N TYR A 275 -1.91 -8.67 -6.87
CA TYR A 275 -1.35 -9.07 -8.15
C TYR A 275 -2.44 -9.55 -9.11
N HIS A 276 -3.25 -10.52 -8.68
CA HIS A 276 -4.32 -11.07 -9.51
C HIS A 276 -5.38 -10.01 -9.82
N ASP A 277 -5.72 -9.19 -8.83
CA ASP A 277 -6.62 -8.05 -8.99
C ASP A 277 -6.13 -7.06 -10.05
N LEU A 278 -4.86 -6.65 -9.97
CA LEU A 278 -4.25 -5.75 -10.96
C LEU A 278 -4.20 -6.37 -12.36
N LEU A 279 -3.94 -7.68 -12.47
CA LEU A 279 -3.90 -8.36 -13.75
C LEU A 279 -5.28 -8.40 -14.42
N VAL A 280 -6.33 -8.71 -13.65
CA VAL A 280 -7.73 -8.68 -14.13
C VAL A 280 -8.15 -7.26 -14.50
N GLN A 281 -7.85 -6.27 -13.66
CA GLN A 281 -8.16 -4.87 -13.95
C GLN A 281 -7.45 -4.38 -15.22
N THR A 282 -6.17 -4.72 -15.39
CA THR A 282 -5.39 -4.32 -16.56
C THR A 282 -6.00 -4.87 -17.85
N CYS A 283 -6.32 -6.16 -17.88
CA CYS A 283 -6.91 -6.78 -19.07
C CYS A 283 -8.33 -6.30 -19.34
N THR A 284 -9.11 -6.05 -18.29
CA THR A 284 -10.50 -5.56 -18.42
C THR A 284 -10.52 -4.14 -18.95
N ARG A 285 -9.74 -3.22 -18.35
CA ARG A 285 -9.69 -1.82 -18.79
C ARG A 285 -9.11 -1.68 -20.19
N SER A 286 -8.09 -2.47 -20.54
CA SER A 286 -7.56 -2.47 -21.90
C SER A 286 -8.59 -2.94 -22.92
N ALA A 287 -9.36 -4.00 -22.61
CA ALA A 287 -10.45 -4.46 -23.44
C ALA A 287 -11.53 -3.37 -23.64
N GLU A 288 -11.93 -2.67 -22.56
CA GLU A 288 -12.89 -1.57 -22.66
C GLU A 288 -12.39 -0.43 -23.56
N THR A 289 -11.14 0.01 -23.38
CA THR A 289 -10.54 1.06 -24.18
C THR A 289 -10.47 0.65 -25.66
N TYR A 290 -9.93 -0.52 -25.98
CA TYR A 290 -9.81 -0.96 -27.37
C TYR A 290 -11.16 -1.29 -28.02
N PHE A 291 -12.16 -1.68 -27.22
CA PHE A 291 -13.53 -1.81 -27.73
C PHE A 291 -14.11 -0.46 -28.15
N ALA A 292 -13.90 0.59 -27.34
CA ALA A 292 -14.33 1.95 -27.65
C ALA A 292 -13.59 2.52 -28.88
N ASP A 293 -12.29 2.23 -29.02
CA ASP A 293 -11.47 2.66 -30.15
C ASP A 293 -11.76 1.88 -31.45
N GLY A 294 -12.48 0.76 -31.36
CA GLY A 294 -12.77 -0.12 -32.49
C GLY A 294 -11.61 -1.04 -32.90
N ASP A 295 -10.50 -1.06 -32.15
CA ASP A 295 -9.35 -1.93 -32.39
C ASP A 295 -9.66 -3.37 -31.98
N SER A 296 -10.22 -4.11 -32.93
CA SER A 296 -10.68 -5.48 -32.70
C SER A 296 -9.55 -6.47 -32.43
N GLN A 297 -8.32 -6.20 -32.88
CA GLN A 297 -7.17 -7.08 -32.67
C GLN A 297 -6.61 -6.94 -31.25
N LYS A 298 -6.44 -5.71 -30.76
CA LYS A 298 -5.99 -5.49 -29.38
C LYS A 298 -7.06 -5.88 -28.35
N LEU A 299 -8.32 -5.72 -28.71
CA LEU A 299 -9.44 -6.21 -27.91
C LEU A 299 -9.39 -7.73 -27.74
N GLU A 300 -9.27 -8.48 -28.85
CA GLU A 300 -9.13 -9.93 -28.81
C GLU A 300 -7.92 -10.36 -27.97
N THR A 301 -6.79 -9.67 -28.12
CA THR A 301 -5.58 -9.90 -27.32
C THR A 301 -5.84 -9.67 -25.82
N SER A 302 -6.56 -8.61 -25.46
CA SER A 302 -6.93 -8.31 -24.07
C SER A 302 -7.83 -9.38 -23.46
N MET A 303 -8.77 -9.91 -24.25
CA MET A 303 -9.67 -10.99 -23.82
C MET A 303 -8.94 -12.32 -23.60
N ILE A 304 -7.95 -12.63 -24.45
CA ILE A 304 -7.07 -13.80 -24.28
C ILE A 304 -6.27 -13.66 -22.98
N ARG A 305 -5.64 -12.50 -22.76
CA ARG A 305 -4.90 -12.21 -21.52
C ARG A 305 -5.78 -12.33 -20.27
N LEU A 306 -7.01 -11.82 -20.33
CA LEU A 306 -7.98 -11.97 -19.24
C LEU A 306 -8.30 -13.45 -18.97
N ALA A 307 -8.57 -14.25 -20.01
CA ALA A 307 -8.84 -15.68 -19.86
C ALA A 307 -7.64 -16.46 -19.28
N GLU A 308 -6.41 -16.06 -19.62
CA GLU A 308 -5.19 -16.63 -19.05
C GLU A 308 -5.01 -16.23 -17.58
N ALA A 309 -5.28 -14.96 -17.25
CA ALA A 309 -5.23 -14.46 -15.88
C ALA A 309 -6.19 -15.23 -14.96
N ILE A 310 -7.45 -15.41 -15.39
CA ILE A 310 -8.49 -16.13 -14.64
C ILE A 310 -8.05 -17.56 -14.28
N ARG A 311 -7.45 -18.28 -15.23
CA ARG A 311 -6.96 -19.65 -15.02
C ARG A 311 -5.86 -19.76 -13.98
N ARG A 312 -5.16 -18.66 -13.66
CA ARG A 312 -4.07 -18.61 -12.69
C ARG A 312 -4.52 -18.15 -11.30
N ILE A 313 -5.77 -17.71 -11.12
CA ILE A 313 -6.25 -17.19 -9.82
C ILE A 313 -6.44 -18.38 -8.86
N PRO A 314 -5.68 -18.46 -7.75
CA PRO A 314 -5.91 -19.47 -6.75
C PRO A 314 -7.13 -19.11 -5.87
N PRO A 315 -7.84 -20.09 -5.28
CA PRO A 315 -9.05 -19.83 -4.49
C PRO A 315 -8.87 -18.84 -3.33
N HIS A 316 -7.69 -18.83 -2.71
CA HIS A 316 -7.39 -17.93 -1.59
C HIS A 316 -7.10 -16.48 -2.01
N ALA A 317 -6.90 -16.22 -3.31
CA ALA A 317 -6.73 -14.87 -3.85
C ALA A 317 -8.06 -14.20 -4.23
N LEU A 318 -9.17 -14.97 -4.27
CA LEU A 318 -10.49 -14.48 -4.65
C LEU A 318 -11.15 -13.77 -3.46
N ASP A 319 -11.02 -12.44 -3.40
CA ASP A 319 -11.73 -11.58 -2.47
C ASP A 319 -12.90 -10.84 -3.14
N ALA A 320 -13.68 -10.11 -2.34
CA ALA A 320 -14.85 -9.38 -2.84
C ALA A 320 -14.50 -8.29 -3.88
N GLN A 321 -13.30 -7.74 -3.83
CA GLN A 321 -12.87 -6.70 -4.77
C GLN A 321 -12.48 -7.31 -6.12
N LEU A 322 -11.72 -8.41 -6.10
CA LEU A 322 -11.38 -9.17 -7.30
C LEU A 322 -12.65 -9.76 -7.95
N GLU A 323 -13.58 -10.29 -7.16
CA GLU A 323 -14.89 -10.74 -7.66
C GLU A 323 -15.62 -9.62 -8.39
N LYS A 324 -15.69 -8.42 -7.81
CA LYS A 324 -16.30 -7.27 -8.46
C LYS A 324 -15.64 -6.94 -9.80
N HIS A 325 -14.31 -6.91 -9.86
CA HIS A 325 -13.62 -6.62 -11.13
C HIS A 325 -13.78 -7.73 -12.16
N LEU A 326 -13.90 -8.99 -11.74
CA LEU A 326 -14.25 -10.11 -12.62
C LEU A 326 -15.65 -9.92 -13.21
N ARG A 327 -16.63 -9.50 -12.42
CA ARG A 327 -18.00 -9.17 -12.89
C ARG A 327 -18.01 -8.01 -13.88
N ASP A 328 -17.22 -6.96 -13.61
CA ASP A 328 -17.07 -5.85 -14.54
C ASP A 328 -16.45 -6.32 -15.87
N GLY A 329 -15.44 -7.18 -15.81
CA GLY A 329 -14.84 -7.84 -16.97
C GLY A 329 -15.83 -8.73 -17.75
N GLU A 330 -16.64 -9.50 -17.05
CA GLU A 330 -17.70 -10.33 -17.63
C GLU A 330 -18.73 -9.47 -18.39
N SER A 331 -19.16 -8.36 -17.79
CA SER A 331 -20.07 -7.39 -18.41
C SER A 331 -19.49 -6.82 -19.71
N THR A 332 -18.22 -6.43 -19.69
CA THR A 332 -17.49 -5.98 -20.89
C THR A 332 -17.40 -7.05 -21.97
N ALA A 333 -17.04 -8.27 -21.59
CA ALA A 333 -16.96 -9.40 -22.49
C ALA A 333 -18.32 -9.69 -23.15
N ARG A 334 -19.42 -9.64 -22.39
CA ARG A 334 -20.79 -9.85 -22.91
C ARG A 334 -21.19 -8.78 -23.93
N ARG A 335 -20.85 -7.51 -23.69
CA ARG A 335 -21.10 -6.42 -24.65
C ARG A 335 -20.38 -6.68 -25.98
N PHE A 336 -19.13 -7.13 -25.91
CA PHE A 336 -18.35 -7.45 -27.09
C PHE A 336 -18.86 -8.70 -27.82
N LEU A 337 -19.27 -9.74 -27.08
CA LEU A 337 -19.81 -10.97 -27.66
C LEU A 337 -21.04 -10.70 -28.53
N VAL A 338 -21.89 -9.72 -28.15
CA VAL A 338 -23.05 -9.35 -28.96
C VAL A 338 -22.65 -8.74 -30.30
N ARG A 339 -21.58 -7.94 -30.33
CA ARG A 339 -21.05 -7.35 -31.57
C ARG A 339 -20.45 -8.41 -32.49
N GLU A 340 -19.70 -9.35 -31.93
CA GLU A 340 -18.98 -10.38 -32.69
C GLU A 340 -19.84 -11.58 -33.08
N GLY A 341 -20.86 -11.91 -32.29
CA GLY A 341 -21.68 -13.08 -32.50
C GLY A 341 -20.88 -14.39 -32.38
N SER A 342 -21.07 -15.29 -33.34
CA SER A 342 -20.44 -16.63 -33.37
C SER A 342 -19.11 -16.69 -34.15
N THR A 343 -18.48 -15.55 -34.43
CA THR A 343 -17.15 -15.48 -35.07
C THR A 343 -16.09 -16.19 -34.21
N PRO A 344 -14.92 -16.54 -34.77
CA PRO A 344 -13.81 -17.06 -33.98
C PRO A 344 -13.48 -16.17 -32.77
N ARG A 345 -13.54 -14.84 -32.94
CA ARG A 345 -13.36 -13.86 -31.87
C ARG A 345 -14.44 -13.96 -30.81
N GLY A 346 -15.71 -14.01 -31.23
CA GLY A 346 -16.84 -14.21 -30.32
C GLY A 346 -16.71 -15.49 -29.49
N ARG A 347 -16.20 -16.59 -30.07
CA ARG A 347 -15.91 -17.83 -29.32
C ARG A 347 -14.84 -17.64 -28.25
N THR A 348 -13.76 -16.93 -28.56
CA THR A 348 -12.72 -16.60 -27.57
C THR A 348 -13.30 -15.83 -26.39
N VAL A 349 -14.16 -14.84 -26.67
CA VAL A 349 -14.80 -13.98 -25.67
C VAL A 349 -15.79 -14.75 -24.81
N ALA A 350 -16.59 -15.61 -25.45
CA ALA A 350 -17.51 -16.50 -24.77
C ALA A 350 -16.79 -17.45 -23.81
N ALA A 351 -15.67 -18.03 -24.23
CA ALA A 351 -14.85 -18.86 -23.35
C ALA A 351 -14.32 -18.08 -22.13
N THR A 352 -13.99 -16.78 -22.28
CA THR A 352 -13.64 -15.93 -21.13
C THR A 352 -14.82 -15.74 -20.17
N ILE A 353 -16.04 -15.49 -20.69
CA ILE A 353 -17.25 -15.35 -19.87
C ILE A 353 -17.52 -16.64 -19.08
N ASP A 354 -17.45 -17.78 -19.75
CA ASP A 354 -17.68 -19.10 -19.14
C ASP A 354 -16.61 -19.41 -18.07
N ALA A 355 -15.35 -18.99 -18.30
CA ALA A 355 -14.28 -19.13 -17.32
C ALA A 355 -14.52 -18.26 -16.06
N ILE A 356 -15.02 -17.04 -16.21
CA ILE A 356 -15.40 -16.18 -15.08
C ILE A 356 -16.53 -16.83 -14.28
N ALA A 357 -17.61 -17.23 -14.95
CA ALA A 357 -18.75 -17.89 -14.30
C ALA A 357 -18.31 -19.13 -13.52
N THR A 358 -17.44 -19.95 -14.11
CA THR A 358 -16.87 -21.14 -13.45
C THR A 358 -16.06 -20.78 -12.21
N LEU A 359 -15.19 -19.76 -12.28
CA LEU A 359 -14.38 -19.32 -11.15
C LEU A 359 -15.26 -18.79 -9.99
N LEU A 360 -16.34 -18.09 -10.32
CA LEU A 360 -17.28 -17.52 -9.34
C LEU A 360 -18.32 -18.53 -8.83
N GLY A 361 -18.34 -19.74 -9.38
CA GLY A 361 -19.30 -20.78 -8.99
C GLY A 361 -20.74 -20.52 -9.46
N ASP A 362 -20.91 -19.72 -10.51
CA ASP A 362 -22.20 -19.47 -11.11
C ASP A 362 -22.72 -20.71 -11.84
N PRO A 363 -24.04 -20.91 -11.93
CA PRO A 363 -24.60 -22.02 -12.68
C PRO A 363 -24.18 -21.92 -14.15
N PRO A 364 -23.60 -22.99 -14.74
CA PRO A 364 -23.20 -22.98 -16.14
C PRO A 364 -24.44 -22.80 -17.01
N SER A 365 -24.38 -21.90 -18.00
CA SER A 365 -25.45 -21.80 -18.98
C SER A 365 -25.50 -23.07 -19.82
N ALA A 366 -26.71 -23.54 -20.15
CA ALA A 366 -26.95 -24.84 -20.78
C ALA A 366 -26.32 -25.03 -22.18
N GLY A 367 -25.62 -24.02 -22.71
CA GLY A 367 -24.78 -24.11 -23.90
C GLY A 367 -23.63 -23.07 -23.95
N GLY A 368 -23.23 -22.50 -22.81
CA GLY A 368 -22.21 -21.46 -22.71
C GLY A 368 -22.67 -20.08 -23.22
N ALA A 369 -21.82 -19.07 -23.09
CA ALA A 369 -22.17 -17.69 -23.40
C ALA A 369 -22.62 -17.44 -24.87
N ILE A 370 -22.18 -18.26 -25.84
CA ILE A 370 -22.68 -18.20 -27.23
C ILE A 370 -24.12 -18.67 -27.33
N ALA A 371 -24.48 -19.75 -26.63
CA ALA A 371 -25.87 -20.20 -26.63
C ALA A 371 -26.77 -19.17 -25.93
N ASP A 372 -26.30 -18.51 -24.87
CA ASP A 372 -27.04 -17.41 -24.24
C ASP A 372 -27.25 -16.22 -25.20
N LEU A 373 -26.35 -16.02 -26.16
CA LEU A 373 -26.48 -14.98 -27.19
C LEU A 373 -27.58 -15.32 -28.20
N THR A 374 -27.75 -16.60 -28.51
CA THR A 374 -28.69 -17.11 -29.53
C THR A 374 -30.00 -17.64 -28.95
N ALA A 375 -30.08 -17.83 -27.64
CA ALA A 375 -31.26 -18.29 -26.93
C ALA A 375 -32.29 -17.16 -26.75
N ASP A 376 -33.52 -17.45 -27.16
CA ASP A 376 -34.78 -16.75 -26.86
C ASP A 376 -34.72 -15.22 -26.83
N ARG A 377 -34.09 -14.63 -27.87
CA ARG A 377 -34.22 -13.18 -28.09
C ARG A 377 -35.58 -12.90 -28.70
N ILE A 378 -36.43 -12.22 -27.94
CA ILE A 378 -37.73 -11.79 -28.42
C ILE A 378 -37.51 -10.51 -29.24
N GLY A 379 -38.10 -10.47 -30.44
CA GLY A 379 -38.11 -9.26 -31.25
C GLY A 379 -39.10 -8.24 -30.70
N GLY A 380 -38.90 -6.98 -31.04
CA GLY A 380 -39.85 -5.92 -30.74
C GLY A 380 -39.45 -4.61 -31.39
N LYS A 381 -40.23 -3.57 -31.11
CA LYS A 381 -39.96 -2.20 -31.55
C LYS A 381 -40.05 -1.24 -30.38
N ILE A 382 -39.20 -0.22 -30.36
CA ILE A 382 -39.33 0.85 -29.37
C ILE A 382 -40.70 1.52 -29.52
N SER A 383 -41.53 1.47 -28.47
CA SER A 383 -42.84 2.10 -28.46
C SER A 383 -42.84 3.45 -27.75
N PHE A 384 -41.91 3.64 -26.81
CA PHE A 384 -41.75 4.90 -26.09
C PHE A 384 -40.30 5.13 -25.65
N ILE A 385 -39.77 6.32 -25.88
CA ILE A 385 -38.47 6.75 -25.37
C ILE A 385 -38.50 8.27 -25.10
N PRO A 386 -38.41 8.74 -23.84
CA PRO A 386 -38.31 10.16 -23.52
C PRO A 386 -36.96 10.72 -23.92
N THR A 387 -36.90 11.96 -24.41
CA THR A 387 -35.64 12.64 -24.75
C THR A 387 -34.73 12.89 -23.54
N ASP A 388 -35.31 13.09 -22.35
CA ASP A 388 -34.55 13.52 -21.16
C ASP A 388 -34.46 12.44 -20.06
N LYS A 389 -34.83 11.18 -20.37
CA LYS A 389 -34.81 10.09 -19.38
C LYS A 389 -34.09 8.84 -19.89
N PRO A 390 -33.29 8.17 -19.05
CA PRO A 390 -32.47 7.03 -19.46
C PRO A 390 -33.26 5.70 -19.51
N PHE A 391 -34.48 5.70 -20.04
CA PHE A 391 -35.30 4.49 -20.15
C PHE A 391 -36.23 4.53 -21.37
N GLY A 392 -36.81 3.39 -21.72
CA GLY A 392 -37.86 3.30 -22.72
C GLY A 392 -38.75 2.08 -22.55
N PHE A 393 -39.69 1.91 -23.48
CA PHE A 393 -40.53 0.72 -23.60
C PHE A 393 -40.40 0.11 -24.99
N ILE A 394 -40.51 -1.22 -25.02
CA ILE A 394 -40.48 -2.05 -26.22
C ILE A 394 -41.84 -2.73 -26.34
N ASP A 395 -42.49 -2.58 -27.48
CA ASP A 395 -43.60 -3.44 -27.86
C ASP A 395 -42.99 -4.69 -28.51
N SER A 396 -43.12 -5.79 -27.80
CA SER A 396 -42.60 -7.07 -28.23
C SER A 396 -43.44 -7.69 -29.34
N ASP A 397 -42.81 -8.49 -30.19
CA ASP A 397 -43.48 -9.30 -31.21
C ASP A 397 -44.47 -10.31 -30.58
N ASP A 398 -44.32 -10.64 -29.29
CA ASP A 398 -45.26 -11.47 -28.52
C ASP A 398 -46.47 -10.70 -27.93
N GLY A 399 -46.57 -9.39 -28.19
CA GLY A 399 -47.67 -8.52 -27.76
C GLY A 399 -47.51 -7.90 -26.37
N ARG A 400 -46.37 -8.07 -25.69
CA ARG A 400 -46.11 -7.45 -24.38
C ARG A 400 -45.43 -6.10 -24.51
N SER A 401 -45.70 -5.19 -23.57
CA SER A 401 -44.93 -3.94 -23.43
C SER A 401 -43.89 -4.11 -22.32
N MET A 402 -42.61 -3.98 -22.68
CA MET A 402 -41.49 -4.27 -21.80
C MET A 402 -40.69 -3.02 -21.50
N PHE A 403 -40.50 -2.71 -20.21
CA PHE A 403 -39.64 -1.63 -19.76
C PHE A 403 -38.16 -1.98 -19.96
N PHE A 404 -37.32 -1.05 -20.39
CA PHE A 404 -35.86 -1.18 -20.33
C PHE A 404 -35.21 0.13 -19.86
N HIS A 405 -34.09 0.03 -19.17
CA HIS A 405 -33.24 1.17 -18.82
C HIS A 405 -32.09 1.29 -19.83
N GLN A 406 -31.43 2.45 -19.95
CA GLN A 406 -30.25 2.61 -20.82
C GLN A 406 -29.14 1.61 -20.47
N ASN A 407 -29.07 1.19 -19.21
CA ASN A 407 -28.10 0.20 -18.73
C ASN A 407 -28.45 -1.23 -19.16
N SER A 408 -29.69 -1.48 -19.57
CA SER A 408 -30.17 -2.74 -20.12
C SER A 408 -29.85 -2.88 -21.62
N LEU A 409 -29.39 -1.79 -22.26
CA LEU A 409 -28.83 -1.88 -23.61
C LEU A 409 -27.49 -2.58 -23.55
N VAL A 410 -27.28 -3.46 -24.52
CA VAL A 410 -25.98 -4.06 -24.77
C VAL A 410 -24.94 -2.98 -25.06
N ILE A 411 -25.27 -2.02 -25.93
CA ILE A 411 -24.40 -0.88 -26.25
C ILE A 411 -25.11 0.38 -25.74
N ARG A 412 -24.61 0.96 -24.65
CA ARG A 412 -25.23 2.14 -24.03
C ARG A 412 -25.28 3.35 -24.98
N ALA A 413 -24.29 3.49 -25.86
CA ALA A 413 -24.24 4.56 -26.86
C ALA A 413 -25.41 4.49 -27.84
N ASP A 414 -25.94 3.29 -28.11
CA ASP A 414 -27.07 3.10 -29.01
C ASP A 414 -28.35 3.77 -28.48
N PHE A 415 -28.42 4.07 -27.17
CA PHE A 415 -29.56 4.78 -26.59
C PHE A 415 -29.86 6.09 -27.33
N GLN A 416 -28.82 6.80 -27.78
CA GLN A 416 -28.97 8.05 -28.53
C GLN A 416 -29.52 7.84 -29.96
N ALA A 417 -29.34 6.65 -30.52
CA ALA A 417 -29.83 6.29 -31.84
C ALA A 417 -31.26 5.73 -31.83
N LEU A 418 -31.78 5.34 -30.65
CA LEU A 418 -33.12 4.79 -30.52
C LEU A 418 -34.19 5.86 -30.79
N LYS A 419 -35.18 5.48 -31.60
CA LYS A 419 -36.38 6.27 -31.87
C LYS A 419 -37.59 5.34 -31.78
N ILE A 420 -38.78 5.92 -31.61
CA ILE A 420 -40.02 5.17 -31.73
C ILE A 420 -40.04 4.45 -33.08
N GLY A 421 -40.28 3.14 -33.04
CA GLY A 421 -40.26 2.25 -34.20
C GLY A 421 -38.93 1.55 -34.49
N THR A 422 -37.83 1.88 -33.80
CA THR A 422 -36.54 1.19 -33.98
C THR A 422 -36.70 -0.30 -33.64
N PRO A 423 -36.36 -1.23 -34.57
CA PRO A 423 -36.43 -2.65 -34.31
C PRO A 423 -35.32 -3.07 -33.36
N VAL A 424 -35.68 -3.85 -32.35
CA VAL A 424 -34.77 -4.34 -31.32
C VAL A 424 -34.99 -5.82 -31.03
N THR A 425 -34.01 -6.44 -30.41
CA THR A 425 -34.12 -7.78 -29.82
C THR A 425 -33.72 -7.70 -28.35
N PHE A 426 -34.38 -8.46 -27.49
CA PHE A 426 -34.15 -8.42 -26.05
C PHE A 426 -34.44 -9.77 -25.38
N GLN A 427 -34.01 -9.94 -24.13
CA GLN A 427 -34.35 -11.07 -23.27
C GLN A 427 -35.23 -10.60 -22.12
N ILE A 428 -36.10 -11.47 -21.59
CA ILE A 428 -36.90 -11.15 -20.41
C ILE A 428 -36.01 -11.28 -19.17
N GLY A 429 -35.68 -10.15 -18.55
CA GLY A 429 -35.05 -10.06 -17.23
C GLY A 429 -36.07 -9.69 -16.14
N SER A 430 -35.58 -9.41 -14.94
CA SER A 430 -36.39 -8.93 -13.81
C SER A 430 -35.67 -7.82 -13.07
N ASN A 431 -36.40 -6.78 -12.65
CA ASN A 431 -35.92 -5.72 -11.76
C ASN A 431 -36.82 -5.61 -10.51
N ALA A 432 -36.58 -4.61 -9.66
CA ALA A 432 -37.37 -4.40 -8.43
C ALA A 432 -38.87 -4.12 -8.68
N GLN A 433 -39.26 -3.83 -9.93
CA GLN A 433 -40.63 -3.52 -10.35
C GLN A 433 -41.27 -4.63 -11.19
N GLY A 434 -40.57 -5.75 -11.43
CA GLY A 434 -41.08 -6.90 -12.16
C GLY A 434 -40.30 -7.22 -13.46
N PRO A 435 -40.93 -7.93 -14.41
CA PRO A 435 -40.30 -8.35 -15.65
C PRO A 435 -39.90 -7.13 -16.50
N CYS A 436 -38.66 -7.10 -16.98
CA CYS A 436 -38.15 -6.02 -17.82
C CYS A 436 -37.40 -6.58 -19.03
N ALA A 437 -37.29 -5.79 -20.09
CA ALA A 437 -36.41 -6.11 -21.21
C ALA A 437 -34.96 -5.86 -20.79
N ASP A 438 -34.17 -6.92 -20.86
CA ASP A 438 -32.74 -6.91 -20.58
C ASP A 438 -31.94 -7.33 -21.81
N ARG A 439 -30.66 -6.94 -21.86
CA ARG A 439 -29.76 -7.17 -23.02
C ARG A 439 -30.39 -6.73 -24.35
N VAL A 440 -30.98 -5.54 -24.37
CA VAL A 440 -31.61 -4.92 -25.53
C VAL A 440 -30.54 -4.57 -26.57
N ALA A 441 -30.72 -4.99 -27.82
CA ALA A 441 -29.85 -4.65 -28.94
C ALA A 441 -30.67 -4.22 -30.15
N ILE A 442 -30.19 -3.22 -30.89
CA ILE A 442 -30.78 -2.82 -32.18
C ILE A 442 -30.60 -3.98 -33.17
N LYS A 443 -31.65 -4.26 -33.95
CA LYS A 443 -31.66 -5.33 -34.95
C LYS A 443 -30.96 -4.95 -36.24
#